data_AF-A0A3E2CG89-F1
#
_entry.id   AF-A0A3E2CG89-F1
#
_cell.length_a   1.000
_cell.length_b   1.000
_cell.length_c   1.000
_cell.angle_alpha   90.00
_cell.angle_beta   90.00
_cell.angle_gamma   90.00
#
_symmetry.space_group_name_H-M   'P 1'
#
loop_
_entity.id
_entity.type
_entity.pdbx_description
1 polymer ?
#
loop_
_entity_poly.entity_id
_entity_poly.type
_entity_poly.pdbx_seq_one_letter_code
_entity_poly.pdbx_strand_id
1 'polypeptide(L)' 'GKTQEPTVLPARFPNLLVNGSAGIAVGMATNIPPHNMREVADGVHW' A
#
# COMPACT_ATOMS: atom_id res chain seq x y z
N GLY A 1 -28.54 -7.20 3.28
CA GLY A 1 -27.37 -7.12 2.36
C GLY A 1 -27.66 -6.19 1.21
N LYS A 2 -27.59 -4.87 1.42
CA LYS A 2 -27.79 -3.85 0.38
C LYS A 2 -26.67 -2.80 0.40
N THR A 3 -25.43 -3.26 0.42
CA THR A 3 -24.28 -2.37 0.25
C THR A 3 -23.26 -3.11 -0.58
N GLN A 4 -22.97 -2.60 -1.77
CA GLN A 4 -21.88 -3.09 -2.59
C GLN A 4 -20.60 -2.51 -2.00
N GLU A 5 -19.71 -3.38 -1.52
CA GLU A 5 -18.39 -2.97 -1.08
C GLU A 5 -17.48 -2.75 -2.29
N PRO A 6 -16.65 -1.70 -2.28
CA PRO A 6 -15.68 -1.51 -3.34
C PRO A 6 -14.61 -2.60 -3.28
N THR A 7 -14.28 -3.19 -4.42
CA THR A 7 -13.20 -4.18 -4.53
C THR A 7 -11.82 -3.56 -4.30
N VAL A 8 -11.69 -2.25 -4.53
CA VAL A 8 -10.48 -1.45 -4.30
C VAL A 8 -10.86 -0.06 -3.82
N LEU A 9 -10.02 0.52 -2.97
CA LEU A 9 -10.15 1.92 -2.54
C LEU A 9 -9.32 2.84 -3.44
N PRO A 10 -9.80 4.07 -3.74
CA PRO A 10 -8.97 5.07 -4.40
C PRO A 10 -7.71 5.37 -3.57
N ALA A 11 -6.53 5.17 -4.15
CA ALA A 11 -5.25 5.49 -3.54
C ALA A 11 -4.72 6.81 -4.11
N ARG A 12 -5.00 7.94 -3.44
CA ARG A 12 -4.53 9.28 -3.86
C ARG A 12 -3.02 9.50 -3.68
N PHE A 13 -2.33 8.55 -3.06
CA PHE A 13 -0.88 8.46 -2.94
C PHE A 13 -0.48 6.99 -3.03
N PRO A 14 0.81 6.66 -3.22
CA PRO A 14 1.27 5.26 -3.37
C PRO A 14 1.21 4.47 -2.04
N ASN A 15 -0.01 4.16 -1.60
CA ASN A 15 -0.31 3.62 -0.27
C ASN A 15 0.42 2.31 0.04
N LEU A 16 0.55 1.42 -0.96
CA LEU A 16 1.25 0.15 -0.80
C LEU A 16 2.74 0.35 -0.49
N LEU A 17 3.39 1.33 -1.11
CA LEU A 17 4.82 1.59 -0.87
C LEU A 17 5.03 2.33 0.45
N VAL A 18 4.17 3.31 0.73
CA VAL A 18 4.25 4.10 1.96
C VAL A 18 4.01 3.23 3.20
N ASN A 19 2.98 2.36 3.18
CA ASN A 19 2.64 1.52 4.33
C ASN A 19 3.28 0.13 4.29
N GLY A 20 3.74 -0.32 3.13
CA GLY A 20 4.21 -1.68 2.92
C GLY A 20 3.09 -2.72 2.88
N SER A 21 3.51 -3.97 2.79
CA SER A 21 2.71 -5.17 2.93
C SER A 21 3.57 -6.19 3.67
N ALA A 22 3.79 -5.91 4.95
CA ALA A 22 4.54 -6.74 5.87
C ALA A 22 3.60 -7.23 6.97
N GLY A 23 3.78 -8.48 7.39
CA GLY A 23 3.02 -9.11 8.46
C GLY A 23 3.98 -9.81 9.42
N ILE A 24 3.52 -10.04 10.65
CA ILE A 24 4.34 -10.64 11.71
C ILE A 24 4.42 -12.18 11.63
N ALA A 25 3.77 -12.79 10.64
CA ALA A 25 3.65 -14.23 10.51
C ALA A 25 4.79 -14.85 9.70
N VAL A 26 5.24 -16.03 10.13
CA VAL A 26 6.20 -16.86 9.37
C VAL A 26 5.48 -17.45 8.15
N GLY A 27 6.11 -17.38 6.97
CA GLY A 27 5.54 -17.93 5.74
C GLY A 27 4.67 -16.96 4.92
N MET A 28 4.72 -15.66 5.21
CA MET A 28 4.09 -14.64 4.36
C MET A 28 4.62 -14.73 2.92
N ALA A 29 3.71 -14.74 1.95
CA ALA A 29 4.05 -14.79 0.52
C ALA A 29 4.73 -13.51 0.02
N THR A 30 4.60 -12.40 0.75
CA THR A 30 5.17 -11.11 0.38
C THR A 30 5.56 -10.32 1.63
N ASN A 31 6.62 -9.53 1.52
CA ASN A 31 7.10 -8.63 2.55
C ASN A 31 7.59 -7.32 1.89
N ILE A 32 6.69 -6.37 1.68
CA ILE A 32 7.05 -5.03 1.19
C ILE A 32 7.24 -4.13 2.41
N PRO A 33 8.44 -3.58 2.67
CA PRO A 33 8.65 -2.67 3.80
C PRO A 33 7.96 -1.32 3.56
N PRO A 34 7.63 -0.57 4.63
CA PRO A 34 7.15 0.80 4.50
C PRO A 34 8.28 1.74 4.02
N HIS A 35 7.93 2.72 3.21
CA HIS A 35 8.85 3.72 2.66
C HIS A 35 8.46 5.14 3.07
N ASN A 36 9.42 6.06 3.03
CA ASN A 36 9.16 7.46 3.31
C ASN A 36 8.23 8.08 2.25
N MET A 37 7.18 8.76 2.69
CA MET A 37 6.20 9.37 1.78
C MET A 37 6.82 10.41 0.84
N ARG A 38 7.82 11.18 1.29
CA ARG A 38 8.44 12.23 0.46
C ARG A 38 9.28 11.62 -0.65
N GLU A 39 10.12 10.64 -0.31
CA GLU A 39 10.95 9.94 -1.30
C GLU A 39 10.10 9.23 -2.35
N VAL A 40 9.00 8.60 -1.91
CA VAL A 40 8.06 7.97 -2.82
C VAL A 40 7.37 9.01 -3.69
N ALA A 41 6.88 10.12 -3.13
CA ALA A 41 6.24 11.20 -3.89
C ALA A 41 7.19 11.77 -4.96
N ASP A 42 8.43 12.11 -4.57
CA ASP A 42 9.48 12.60 -5.46
C ASP A 42 9.73 11.64 -6.63
N GLY A 43 9.68 10.32 -6.38
CA GLY A 43 9.85 9.30 -7.41
C GLY A 43 8.66 9.09 -8.35
N VAL A 44 7.45 9.53 -8.01
CA VAL A 44 6.25 9.40 -8.88
C VAL A 44 5.97 10.66 -9.71
N HIS A 45 6.63 11.78 -9.39
CA HIS A 45 6.58 12.99 -10.19
C HIS A 45 7.43 12.77 -11.46
N TRP A 46 6.78 12.45 -12.60
CA TRP A 46 7.39 12.34 -13.93
C TRP A 46 7.16 13.60 -14.78
#